data_AF-A0A183ER63-F1
#
_entry.id   AF-A0A183ER63-F1
#
_cell.length_a   1.000
_cell.length_b   1.000
_cell.length_c   1.000
_cell.angle_alpha   90.00
_cell.angle_beta   90.00
_cell.angle_gamma   90.00
#
_symmetry.space_group_name_H-M   'P 1'
#
loop_
_entity.id
_entity.type
_entity.pdbx_description
1 polymer ?
#
loop_
_entity_poly.entity_id
_entity_poly.type
_entity_poly.pdbx_seq_one_letter_code
_entity_poly.pdbx_strand_id
1 'polypeptide(L)'
;LRHVTGRKRNEVEIRQEALGIPSMHQSVAYVFQYIPFTDQIARVSVHITRWHPSLASTSAQCETHFYDAINKCSETDLSASYGSFISDLRSGCGELRTYAQLLHQKDVVARALIRHLNDVDSASLVTLLQ
;
A
#
# COMPACT_ATOMS: atom_id res chain seq x y z
N LEU A 1 -23.03 26.41 56.66
CA LEU A 1 -22.90 24.94 56.81
C LEU A 1 -22.21 24.39 55.58
N ARG A 2 -21.02 23.77 55.72
CA ARG A 2 -20.32 23.07 54.62
C ARG A 2 -20.52 21.57 54.80
N HIS A 3 -21.20 20.92 53.87
CA HIS A 3 -21.27 19.46 53.82
C HIS A 3 -20.02 18.92 53.12
N VAL A 4 -19.20 18.19 53.87
CA VAL A 4 -18.10 17.37 53.36
C VAL A 4 -18.67 16.01 53.00
N THR A 5 -18.79 15.70 51.71
CA THR A 5 -19.17 14.37 51.23
C THR A 5 -17.96 13.45 51.24
N GLY A 6 -17.84 12.65 52.29
CA GLY A 6 -16.85 11.58 52.37
C GLY A 6 -17.12 10.52 51.30
N ARG A 7 -16.21 10.40 50.34
CA ARG A 7 -16.16 9.31 49.36
C ARG A 7 -15.83 8.02 50.12
N LYS A 8 -16.81 7.14 50.30
CA LYS A 8 -16.56 5.79 50.84
C LYS A 8 -15.67 5.04 49.83
N ARG A 9 -14.43 4.77 50.22
CA ARG A 9 -13.52 3.88 49.48
C ARG A 9 -14.06 2.46 49.58
N ASN A 10 -14.14 1.77 48.45
CA ASN A 10 -14.55 0.37 48.41
C ASN A 10 -13.41 -0.51 48.94
N GLU A 11 -13.71 -1.52 49.76
CA GLU A 11 -12.72 -2.46 50.33
C GLU A 11 -11.83 -3.14 49.28
N VAL A 12 -12.30 -3.21 48.03
CA VAL A 12 -11.55 -3.76 46.89
C VAL A 12 -10.34 -2.87 46.52
N GLU A 13 -10.47 -1.55 46.66
CA GLU A 13 -9.44 -0.56 46.33
C GLU A 13 -8.31 -0.59 47.38
N ILE A 14 -8.66 -0.79 48.65
CA ILE A 14 -7.71 -0.88 49.77
C ILE A 14 -6.85 -2.16 49.67
N ARG A 15 -7.42 -3.26 49.15
CA ARG A 15 -6.70 -4.53 49.00
C ARG A 15 -5.72 -4.54 47.82
N GLN A 16 -5.92 -3.70 46.81
CA GLN A 16 -5.04 -3.62 45.64
C GLN A 16 -3.75 -2.83 45.92
N GLU A 17 -3.81 -1.78 46.74
CA GLU A 17 -2.61 -1.02 47.16
C GLU A 17 -1.71 -1.79 48.13
N ALA A 18 -2.29 -2.65 48.99
CA ALA A 18 -1.53 -3.44 49.96
C ALA A 18 -0.69 -4.59 49.35
N LEU A 19 -0.98 -4.97 48.10
CA LEU A 19 -0.30 -6.07 47.40
C LEU A 19 0.70 -5.58 46.33
N GLY A 20 0.94 -4.27 46.23
CA GLY A 20 1.90 -3.71 45.26
C GLY A 20 1.57 -4.04 43.80
N ILE A 21 0.29 -4.29 43.48
CA ILE A 21 -0.14 -4.61 42.12
C ILE A 21 -0.28 -3.27 41.37
N PRO A 22 0.55 -2.98 40.37
CA PRO A 22 0.46 -1.73 39.63
C PRO A 22 -0.87 -1.65 38.88
N SER A 23 -1.54 -0.50 38.98
CA SER A 23 -2.72 -0.17 38.20
C SER A 23 -2.41 -0.30 36.71
N MET A 24 -3.04 -1.28 36.06
CA MET A 24 -2.98 -1.52 34.61
C MET A 24 -3.80 -0.46 33.87
N HIS A 25 -3.36 0.80 33.95
CA HIS A 25 -3.66 1.83 32.95
C HIS A 25 -2.46 2.01 32.03
N GLN A 26 -1.87 0.89 31.61
CA GLN A 26 -0.96 0.86 30.49
C GLN A 26 -1.84 0.67 29.25
N SER A 27 -2.04 1.75 28.49
CA SER A 27 -2.71 1.67 27.19
C SER A 27 -1.87 0.79 26.29
N VAL A 28 -2.23 -0.49 26.21
CA VAL A 28 -1.69 -1.41 25.23
C VAL A 28 -2.17 -0.87 23.89
N ALA A 29 -1.28 -0.15 23.19
CA ALA A 29 -1.52 0.26 21.82
C ALA A 29 -1.64 -1.04 21.00
N TYR A 30 -2.87 -1.47 20.74
CA TYR A 30 -3.11 -2.58 19.85
C TYR A 30 -2.52 -2.24 18.48
N VAL A 31 -1.57 -3.06 18.02
CA VAL A 31 -0.88 -2.90 16.73
C VAL A 31 -1.88 -2.91 15.56
N PHE A 32 -3.04 -3.54 15.75
CA PHE A 32 -4.14 -3.55 14.78
C PHE A 32 -5.34 -2.80 15.33
N GLN A 33 -5.72 -1.72 14.64
CA GLN A 33 -6.93 -0.95 14.91
C GLN A 33 -7.89 -1.11 13.73
N TYR A 34 -9.14 -1.49 14.01
CA TYR A 34 -10.20 -1.45 13.00
C TYR A 34 -10.51 0.02 12.68
N ILE A 35 -10.44 0.37 11.39
CA ILE A 35 -10.79 1.69 10.89
C ILE A 35 -11.95 1.49 9.90
N PRO A 36 -13.12 2.12 10.12
CA PRO A 36 -14.23 2.05 9.18
C PRO A 36 -13.81 2.49 7.78
N PHE A 37 -14.39 1.89 6.74
CA PHE A 37 -14.07 2.26 5.35
C PHE A 37 -14.24 3.76 5.08
N THR A 38 -15.28 4.38 5.62
CA THR A 38 -15.55 5.82 5.51
C THR A 38 -14.39 6.65 6.08
N ASP A 39 -13.83 6.23 7.21
CA ASP A 39 -12.72 6.91 7.87
C ASP A 39 -11.40 6.66 7.13
N GLN A 40 -11.22 5.48 6.51
CA GLN A 40 -10.08 5.20 5.65
C GLN A 40 -10.06 6.13 4.45
N ILE A 41 -11.19 6.27 3.74
CA ILE A 41 -11.31 7.15 2.58
C ILE A 41 -11.17 8.62 2.98
N ALA A 42 -11.77 9.05 4.09
CA ALA A 42 -11.61 10.42 4.59
C ALA A 42 -10.15 10.78 4.91
N ARG A 43 -9.32 9.77 5.23
CA ARG A 43 -7.87 9.93 5.45
C ARG A 43 -7.05 9.95 4.15
N VAL A 44 -7.60 9.46 3.03
CA VAL A 44 -6.96 9.57 1.70
C VAL A 44 -7.04 11.03 1.25
N SER A 45 -6.10 11.84 1.75
CA SER A 45 -5.83 13.18 1.20
C SER A 45 -4.94 13.02 -0.04
N VAL A 46 -5.46 13.44 -1.18
CA VAL A 46 -4.78 13.36 -2.49
C VAL A 46 -3.72 14.47 -2.55
N HIS A 47 -2.63 14.29 -1.80
CA HIS A 47 -1.47 15.18 -1.86
C HIS A 47 -0.53 14.73 -2.98
N ILE A 48 -0.93 14.89 -4.24
CA ILE A 48 -0.24 14.38 -5.45
C ILE A 48 1.25 14.76 -5.47
N THR A 49 1.62 15.91 -4.91
CA THR A 49 3.02 16.37 -4.81
C THR A 49 3.89 15.54 -3.85
N ARG A 50 3.31 14.85 -2.86
CA ARG A 50 4.03 13.92 -1.97
C ARG A 50 4.29 12.57 -2.66
N TRP A 51 3.43 12.20 -3.60
CA TRP A 51 3.51 10.94 -4.34
C TRP A 51 4.40 11.02 -5.57
N HIS A 52 5.07 12.16 -5.81
CA HIS A 52 6.09 12.24 -6.84
C HIS A 52 7.17 11.20 -6.47
N PRO A 53 7.25 10.05 -7.16
CA PRO A 53 8.39 9.19 -7.01
C PRO A 53 9.56 10.07 -7.41
N SER A 54 10.67 10.06 -6.70
CA SER A 54 11.90 10.67 -7.22
C SER A 54 12.00 10.23 -8.68
N LEU A 55 11.96 11.16 -9.65
CA LEU A 55 12.22 10.84 -11.05
C LEU A 55 13.49 10.00 -11.01
N ALA A 56 13.35 8.70 -11.28
CA ALA A 56 14.40 7.76 -10.94
C ALA A 56 15.66 8.26 -11.66
N SER A 57 16.73 8.44 -10.88
CA SER A 57 17.99 8.99 -11.35
C SER A 57 18.32 8.34 -12.68
N THR A 58 18.48 9.15 -13.72
CA THR A 58 18.83 8.72 -15.08
C THR A 58 19.93 7.66 -14.98
N SER A 59 19.54 6.40 -15.11
CA SER A 59 20.48 5.29 -15.18
C SER A 59 21.37 5.59 -16.38
N ALA A 60 22.68 5.46 -16.22
CA ALA A 60 23.65 5.64 -17.29
C ALA A 60 23.54 4.55 -18.38
N GLN A 61 22.44 3.79 -18.41
CA GLN A 61 22.21 2.65 -19.27
C GLN A 61 20.96 2.92 -20.12
N CYS A 62 20.98 2.47 -21.38
CA CYS A 62 19.93 2.68 -22.39
C CYS A 62 18.57 2.04 -22.07
N GLU A 63 18.31 1.69 -20.81
CA GLU A 63 17.12 1.01 -20.33
C GLU A 63 16.02 2.01 -19.97
N THR A 64 14.77 1.63 -20.25
CA THR A 64 13.61 2.48 -19.97
C THR A 64 13.11 2.31 -18.54
N HIS A 65 12.51 3.36 -17.99
CA HIS A 65 11.75 3.25 -16.74
C HIS A 65 10.67 2.17 -16.78
N PHE A 66 10.07 1.95 -17.94
CA PHE A 66 9.08 0.90 -18.14
C PHE A 66 9.69 -0.51 -17.97
N TYR A 67 10.88 -0.73 -18.53
CA TYR A 67 11.63 -1.97 -18.35
C TYR A 67 12.01 -2.20 -16.87
N ASP A 68 12.52 -1.16 -16.20
CA ASP A 68 12.85 -1.23 -14.77
C ASP A 68 11.62 -1.53 -13.91
N ALA A 69 10.50 -0.87 -14.20
CA ALA A 69 9.24 -1.09 -13.51
C ALA A 69 8.75 -2.53 -13.67
N ILE A 70 8.81 -3.09 -14.90
CA ILE A 70 8.45 -4.49 -15.14
C ILE A 70 9.32 -5.44 -14.32
N ASN A 71 10.63 -5.22 -14.28
CA ASN A 71 11.54 -6.09 -13.52
C ASN A 71 11.23 -6.02 -12.04
N LYS A 72 11.10 -4.81 -11.48
CA LYS A 72 10.73 -4.60 -10.08
C LYS A 72 9.38 -5.23 -9.74
N CYS A 73 8.37 -5.02 -10.58
CA CYS A 73 7.04 -5.58 -10.37
C CYS A 73 7.04 -7.10 -10.46
N SER A 74 7.91 -7.70 -11.28
CA SER A 74 8.06 -9.16 -11.36
C SER A 74 8.63 -9.78 -10.08
N GLU A 75 9.35 -9.01 -9.27
CA GLU A 75 9.83 -9.46 -7.96
C GLU A 75 8.76 -9.33 -6.87
N THR A 76 7.82 -8.38 -7.01
CA THR A 76 6.84 -8.05 -5.97
C THR A 76 5.44 -8.62 -6.23
N ASP A 77 5.02 -8.74 -7.48
CA ASP A 77 3.71 -9.24 -7.88
C ASP A 77 3.85 -10.61 -8.54
N LEU A 78 3.63 -11.64 -7.72
CA LEU A 78 3.69 -13.05 -8.14
C LEU A 78 2.33 -13.60 -8.54
N SER A 79 1.32 -12.74 -8.73
CA SER A 79 -0.03 -13.19 -9.05
C SER A 79 -0.16 -13.68 -10.49
N ALA A 80 -1.16 -14.53 -10.73
CA ALA A 80 -1.46 -15.03 -12.06
C ALA A 80 -1.89 -13.90 -13.02
N SER A 81 -2.57 -12.87 -12.52
CA SER A 81 -2.99 -11.70 -13.30
C SER A 81 -1.78 -10.98 -13.90
N TYR A 82 -0.76 -10.68 -13.08
CA TYR A 82 0.48 -10.06 -13.57
C TYR A 82 1.23 -10.98 -14.54
N GLY A 83 1.32 -12.28 -14.21
CA GLY A 83 1.96 -13.27 -15.09
C GLY A 83 1.32 -13.32 -16.48
N SER A 84 -0.02 -13.23 -16.55
CA SER A 84 -0.75 -13.16 -17.81
C SER A 84 -0.42 -11.88 -18.58
N PHE A 85 -0.39 -10.72 -17.91
CA PHE A 85 0.00 -9.45 -18.52
C PHE A 85 1.40 -9.52 -19.15
N ILE A 86 2.38 -10.07 -18.43
CA ILE A 86 3.75 -10.21 -18.94
C ILE A 86 3.82 -11.19 -20.12
N SER A 87 3.08 -12.30 -20.07
CA SER A 87 3.01 -13.25 -21.17
C SER A 87 2.47 -12.60 -22.45
N ASP A 88 1.40 -11.83 -22.32
CA ASP A 88 0.78 -11.10 -23.42
C ASP A 88 1.71 -10.02 -23.99
N LEU A 89 2.36 -9.27 -23.11
CA LEU A 89 3.28 -8.20 -23.49
C LEU A 89 4.48 -8.77 -24.28
N ARG A 90 5.06 -9.88 -23.82
CA ARG A 90 6.17 -10.57 -24.49
C ARG A 90 5.75 -11.15 -25.84
N SER A 91 4.55 -11.73 -25.92
CA SER A 91 4.00 -12.29 -27.15
C SER A 91 3.73 -11.20 -28.21
N GLY A 92 3.32 -10.01 -27.77
CA GLY A 92 2.96 -8.90 -28.67
C GLY A 92 4.10 -7.95 -29.04
N CYS A 93 5.08 -7.72 -28.15
CA CYS A 93 6.02 -6.61 -28.29
C CYS A 93 7.49 -7.02 -28.47
N GLY A 94 7.85 -8.28 -28.22
CA GLY A 94 9.25 -8.67 -28.12
C GLY A 94 9.96 -7.98 -26.94
N GLU A 95 11.24 -7.61 -27.11
CA GLU A 95 12.02 -6.94 -26.05
C GLU A 95 11.70 -5.44 -26.00
N LEU A 96 11.31 -4.94 -24.82
CA LEU A 96 10.93 -3.55 -24.55
C LEU A 96 11.97 -2.82 -23.67
N ARG A 97 13.26 -3.06 -23.93
CA ARG A 97 14.34 -2.56 -23.07
C ARG A 97 14.63 -1.07 -23.31
N THR A 98 14.56 -0.62 -24.56
CA THR A 98 14.98 0.75 -24.98
C THR A 98 13.79 1.66 -25.33
N TYR A 99 14.00 2.98 -25.30
CA TYR A 99 12.96 3.95 -25.64
C TYR A 99 12.44 3.81 -27.08
N ALA A 100 13.31 3.48 -28.04
CA ALA A 100 12.91 3.30 -29.42
C ALA A 100 11.97 2.09 -29.59
N GLN A 101 12.28 0.98 -28.92
CA GLN A 101 11.42 -0.22 -28.91
C GLN A 101 10.07 0.09 -28.27
N LEU A 102 10.07 0.76 -27.12
CA LEU A 102 8.85 1.14 -26.41
C LEU A 102 7.99 2.09 -27.26
N LEU A 103 8.60 3.09 -27.89
CA LEU A 103 7.89 4.03 -28.76
C LEU A 103 7.31 3.35 -29.99
N HIS A 104 8.06 2.42 -30.60
CA HIS A 104 7.60 1.65 -31.75
C HIS A 104 6.40 0.75 -31.40
N GLN A 105 6.41 0.16 -30.20
CA GLN A 105 5.37 -0.77 -29.72
C GLN A 105 4.31 -0.12 -28.84
N LYS A 106 4.29 1.22 -28.72
CA LYS A 106 3.45 1.96 -27.76
C LYS A 106 1.98 1.56 -27.78
N ASP A 107 1.43 1.30 -28.95
CA ASP A 107 0.02 0.98 -29.11
C ASP A 107 -0.30 -0.46 -28.69
N VAL A 108 0.65 -1.38 -28.84
CA VAL A 108 0.51 -2.76 -28.36
C VAL A 108 0.58 -2.79 -26.84
N VAL A 109 1.53 -2.07 -26.26
CA VAL A 109 1.68 -1.94 -24.80
C VAL A 109 0.43 -1.31 -24.18
N ALA A 110 -0.05 -0.20 -24.74
CA ALA A 110 -1.25 0.47 -24.24
C ALA A 110 -2.50 -0.43 -24.30
N ARG A 111 -2.68 -1.17 -25.40
CA ARG A 111 -3.80 -2.13 -25.52
C ARG A 111 -3.71 -3.26 -24.51
N ALA A 112 -2.52 -3.82 -24.30
CA ALA A 112 -2.31 -4.87 -23.30
C ALA A 112 -2.63 -4.35 -21.89
N LEU A 113 -2.16 -3.16 -21.55
CA LEU A 113 -2.43 -2.52 -20.26
C LEU A 113 -3.93 -2.28 -20.05
N ILE A 114 -4.62 -1.66 -21.01
CA ILE A 114 -6.06 -1.40 -20.93
C ILE A 114 -6.84 -2.69 -20.76
N ARG A 115 -6.49 -3.75 -21.49
CA ARG A 115 -7.18 -5.05 -21.37
C ARG A 115 -7.07 -5.60 -19.95
N HIS A 116 -5.86 -5.57 -19.37
CA HIS A 116 -5.60 -6.11 -18.03
C HIS A 116 -6.12 -5.21 -16.90
N LEU A 117 -6.23 -3.89 -17.13
CA LEU A 117 -6.86 -2.97 -16.20
C LEU A 117 -8.40 -3.08 -16.17
N ASN A 118 -9.00 -3.55 -17.26
CA ASN A 118 -10.45 -3.79 -17.34
C ASN A 118 -10.87 -5.13 -16.70
N ASP A 119 -9.91 -5.96 -16.28
CA ASP A 119 -10.21 -7.17 -15.52
C ASP A 119 -10.51 -6.79 -14.06
N VAL A 120 -11.79 -6.86 -13.70
CA VAL A 120 -12.30 -6.47 -12.37
C VAL A 120 -11.76 -7.39 -11.26
N ASP A 121 -11.41 -8.64 -11.62
CA ASP A 121 -10.91 -9.63 -10.68
C ASP A 121 -9.36 -9.67 -10.65
N SER A 122 -8.71 -8.70 -11.30
CA SER A 122 -7.25 -8.62 -11.35
C SER A 122 -6.64 -8.40 -9.97
N ALA A 123 -5.86 -9.37 -9.50
CA ALA A 123 -5.06 -9.25 -8.29
C ALA A 123 -3.90 -8.24 -8.43
N SER A 124 -3.63 -7.80 -9.66
CA SER A 124 -2.49 -6.94 -10.02
C SER A 124 -2.87 -5.50 -10.32
N LEU A 125 -4.11 -5.10 -10.05
CA LEU A 125 -4.59 -3.76 -10.42
C LEU A 125 -3.67 -2.65 -9.90
N VAL A 126 -3.20 -2.75 -8.66
CA VAL A 126 -2.28 -1.77 -8.06
C VAL A 126 -0.93 -1.75 -8.80
N THR A 127 -0.38 -2.92 -9.12
CA THR A 127 0.89 -3.07 -9.85
C THR A 127 0.80 -2.47 -11.26
N LEU A 128 -0.31 -2.71 -11.97
CA LEU A 128 -0.52 -2.20 -13.33
C LEU A 128 -0.74 -0.68 -13.39
N LEU A 129 -1.04 -0.04 -12.26
CA LEU A 129 -1.21 1.42 -12.13
C LEU A 129 0.07 2.15 -11.72
N GLN A 130 1.16 1.43 -11.41
CA GLN A 130 2.48 1.99 -11.10
C GLN A 130 3.25 2.38 -12.37
#